data_AF-A0A1F7YEN4-F1
#
_entry.id   AF-A0A1F7YEN4-F1
#
_cell.length_a   1.000
_cell.length_b   1.000
_cell.length_c   1.000
_cell.angle_alpha   90.00
_cell.angle_beta   90.00
_cell.angle_gamma   90.00
#
_symmetry.space_group_name_H-M   'P 1'
#
loop_
_entity.id
_entity.type
_entity.pdbx_description
1 polymer ?
#
loop_
_entity_poly.entity_id
_entity_poly.type
_entity_poly.pdbx_seq_one_letter_code
_entity_poly.pdbx_strand_id
1 'polypeptide(L)' 'MFGLGTQELIIILVIILVLFGGKKLPELSKSIGASIKEIRKGFSDNTKSDSYRKKRKKYST' A
#
# COMPACT_ATOMS: atom_id res chain seq x y z
N MET A 1 -15.88 29.13 2.20
CA MET A 1 -16.87 28.07 1.88
C MET A 1 -16.41 27.25 0.67
N PHE A 2 -15.28 26.55 0.79
CA PHE A 2 -14.73 25.66 -0.24
C PHE A 2 -13.80 24.66 0.47
N GLY A 3 -14.38 23.76 1.25
CA GLY A 3 -13.68 22.54 1.62
C GLY A 3 -13.84 21.58 0.46
N LEU A 4 -12.78 20.84 0.11
CA LEU A 4 -12.90 19.70 -0.79
C LEU A 4 -13.85 18.70 -0.13
N GLY A 5 -15.14 18.81 -0.46
CA GLY A 5 -16.17 17.95 0.04
C GLY A 5 -16.11 16.61 -0.70
N THR A 6 -16.89 15.67 -0.17
CA THR A 6 -17.10 14.36 -0.80
C THR A 6 -17.62 14.51 -2.23
N GLN A 7 -18.39 15.56 -2.52
CA GLN A 7 -18.99 15.81 -3.83
C GLN A 7 -17.93 16.20 -4.88
N GLU A 8 -16.99 17.11 -4.54
CA GLU A 8 -15.91 17.49 -5.44
C GLU A 8 -14.97 16.31 -5.74
N LEU A 9 -14.66 15.49 -4.72
CA LEU A 9 -13.86 14.28 -4.91
C LEU A 9 -14.54 13.27 -5.85
N ILE A 10 -15.86 13.10 -5.75
CA ILE A 10 -16.62 12.22 -6.65
C ILE A 10 -16.55 12.74 -8.09
N ILE A 11 -16.70 14.04 -8.30
CA ILE A 11 -16.62 14.65 -9.64
C ILE A 11 -15.22 14.42 -10.24
N ILE A 12 -14.16 14.67 -9.47
CA ILE A 12 -12.78 14.43 -9.91
C ILE A 12 -12.56 12.95 -10.23
N LEU A 13 -13.05 12.05 -9.39
CA LEU A 13 -12.95 10.61 -9.61
C LEU A 13 -13.64 10.19 -10.92
N VAL A 14 -14.84 10.72 -11.20
CA VAL A 14 -15.56 10.46 -12.45
C VAL A 14 -14.77 10.95 -13.66
N ILE A 15 -14.18 12.15 -13.61
CA ILE A 15 -13.35 12.68 -14.70
C ILE A 15 -12.16 11.75 -14.96
N ILE A 16 -11.45 11.33 -13.91
CA ILE A 16 -10.32 10.39 -14.01
C ILE A 16 -10.79 9.06 -14.61
N LEU A 17 -11.94 8.53 -14.16
CA LEU A 17 -12.49 7.28 -14.69
C LEU A 17 -12.89 7.38 -16.16
N VAL A 18 -13.35 8.54 -16.64
CA VAL A 18 -13.66 8.77 -18.05
C VAL A 18 -12.38 8.85 -18.89
N LEU A 19 -11.36 9.57 -18.42
CA LEU A 19 -10.09 9.75 -19.15
C LEU A 19 -9.28 8.45 -19.23
N PHE A 20 -9.17 7.74 -18.12
CA PHE A 20 -8.36 6.52 -18.02
C PHE A 20 -9.18 5.25 -18.28
N GLY A 21 -10.50 5.30 -18.14
CA GLY A 21 -11.39 4.14 -18.18
C GLY A 21 -11.46 3.40 -16.83
N GLY A 22 -12.64 2.92 -16.46
CA GLY A 22 -12.88 2.26 -15.17
C GLY A 22 -12.06 0.99 -14.91
N LYS A 23 -11.44 0.41 -15.94
CA LYS A 23 -10.58 -0.78 -15.83
C LYS A 23 -9.11 -0.45 -15.51
N LYS A 24 -8.61 0.74 -15.87
CA LYS A 24 -7.19 1.07 -15.70
C LYS A 24 -6.82 1.44 -14.27
N LEU A 25 -7.71 2.07 -13.52
CA LEU A 25 -7.46 2.45 -12.13
C LEU A 25 -7.30 1.20 -11.21
N PRO A 26 -8.16 0.17 -11.29
CA PRO A 26 -7.96 -1.10 -10.58
C PRO A 26 -6.71 -1.87 -11.04
N GLU A 27 -6.35 -1.80 -12.32
CA GLU A 27 -5.18 -2.47 -12.87
C GLU A 27 -3.86 -1.85 -12.38
N LEU A 28 -3.78 -0.52 -12.40
CA LEU A 28 -2.66 0.26 -11.84
C LEU A 28 -2.51 0.05 -10.32
N SER A 29 -3.62 0.03 -9.59
CA SER A 29 -3.57 -0.21 -8.14
C SER A 29 -3.14 -1.63 -7.79
N LYS A 30 -3.50 -2.64 -8.60
CA LYS A 30 -3.00 -4.01 -8.42
C LYS A 30 -1.49 -4.10 -8.63
N SER A 31 -0.94 -3.49 -9.68
CA SER A 31 0.51 -3.51 -9.94
C SER A 31 1.30 -2.74 -8.88
N ILE A 32 0.85 -1.54 -8.51
CA ILE A 32 1.45 -0.74 -7.42
C ILE A 32 1.34 -1.48 -6.08
N GLY A 33 0.20 -2.10 -5.80
CA GLY A 33 -0.02 -2.86 -4.57
C GLY A 33 0.87 -4.10 -4.46
N ALA A 34 1.11 -4.80 -5.58
CA ALA A 34 2.07 -5.90 -5.62
C ALA A 34 3.49 -5.43 -5.32
N SER A 35 3.94 -4.34 -5.95
CA SER A 35 5.27 -3.75 -5.69
C SER A 35 5.42 -3.32 -4.22
N ILE A 36 4.44 -2.61 -3.65
CA ILE A 36 4.47 -2.20 -2.24
C ILE A 36 4.50 -3.41 -1.30
N LYS A 37 3.78 -4.49 -1.63
CA LYS A 37 3.77 -5.72 -0.83
C LYS A 37 5.15 -6.39 -0.81
N GLU A 38 5.82 -6.48 -1.94
CA GLU A 38 7.18 -7.03 -2.04
C GLU A 38 8.19 -6.16 -1.29
N ILE A 39 8.10 -4.83 -1.45
CA ILE A 39 8.91 -3.86 -0.70
C ILE A 39 8.73 -4.06 0.81
N ARG A 40 7.49 -4.11 1.30
CA ARG A 40 7.19 -4.31 2.73
C ARG A 40 7.68 -5.67 3.24
N LYS A 41 7.63 -6.71 2.40
CA LYS A 41 8.15 -8.05 2.74
C LYS A 41 9.68 -8.01 2.90
N GLY A 42 10.40 -7.40 1.98
CA GLY A 42 11.87 -7.25 2.07
C GLY A 42 12.32 -6.46 3.31
N PHE A 43 11.59 -5.40 3.66
CA PHE A 43 11.84 -4.65 4.90
C PHE A 43 11.47 -5.46 6.17
N SER A 44 10.39 -6.25 6.13
CA SER A 44 9.94 -7.04 7.28
C SER A 44 10.80 -8.29 7.53
N ASP A 45 11.38 -8.91 6.51
CA ASP A 45 12.27 -10.06 6.70
C ASP A 45 13.57 -9.67 7.41
N ASN A 46 14.08 -8.45 7.15
CA ASN A 46 15.19 -7.89 7.93
C ASN A 46 14.80 -7.74 9.42
N THR A 47 13.61 -7.21 9.71
CA THR A 47 13.14 -7.03 11.10
C THR A 47 12.75 -8.34 11.81
N LYS A 48 12.22 -9.32 11.07
CA LYS A 48 11.85 -10.63 11.62
C LYS A 48 13.08 -11.48 11.91
N SER A 49 14.10 -11.45 11.05
CA SER A 49 15.39 -12.12 11.30
C SER A 49 16.03 -11.65 12.61
N ASP A 50 15.95 -10.35 12.91
CA ASP A 50 16.40 -9.78 14.18
C ASP A 50 15.55 -10.23 15.37
N SER A 51 14.23 -10.38 15.18
CA SER A 51 13.29 -10.79 16.23
C SER A 51 13.42 -12.27 16.62
N TYR A 52 13.69 -13.17 15.67
CA TYR A 52 13.94 -14.60 15.96
C TYR A 52 15.32 -14.82 16.60
N ARG A 53 16.34 -14.05 16.18
CA ARG A 53 17.70 -14.13 16.73
C ARG A 53 17.79 -13.59 18.17
N LYS A 54 17.00 -12.58 18.52
CA LYS A 54 16.91 -12.03 19.90
C LYS A 54 16.22 -13.00 20.87
N LYS A 55 15.23 -13.77 20.40
CA LYS A 55 14.46 -14.70 21.24
C LYS A 55 15.27 -15.94 21.63
N ARG A 56 16.21 -16.42 20.81
CA ARG A 56 17.08 -17.57 21.17
C ARG A 56 18.14 -17.26 22.22
N LYS A 57 18.69 -16.04 22.27
CA LYS A 57 19.71 -15.69 23.28
C LYS A 57 19.16 -15.57 24.70
N LYS A 58 17.87 -15.26 24.87
CA LYS A 58 17.25 -15.04 26.18
C LYS A 58 16.88 -16.32 26.94
N TYR A 59 16.79 -17.47 26.25
CA TYR A 59 16.50 -18.77 26.86
C TYR A 59 17.76 -19.62 27.09
N SER A 60 18.94 -19.06 26.81
CA SER A 60 20.24 -19.72 26.96
C SER A 60 21.06 -19.14 28.12
N THR A 61 20.47 -18.30 28.95
CA THR A 61 20.99 -17.80 30.23
C THR A 61 19.93 -18.06 31.28
#